data_AF-A0A534XA23-F1
#
_entry.id   AF-A0A534XA23-F1
#
_cell.length_a   1.000
_cell.length_b   1.000
_cell.length_c   1.000
_cell.angle_alpha   90.00
_cell.angle_beta   90.00
_cell.angle_gamma   90.00
#
_symmetry.space_group_name_H-M   'P 1'
#
loop_
_entity.id
_entity.type
_entity.pdbx_description
1 polymer ?
#
loop_
_entity_poly.entity_id
_entity_poly.type
_entity_poly.pdbx_seq_one_letter_code
_entity_poly.pdbx_strand_id
1 'polypeptide(L)'
;MAASEDELAKKQVQEAVWTWTGRIVVLAATFGFGFFGGWYLWARGFQGAPALREKVVAMDAQLLEFKNKRVDVEGQLVVVRGRLDQCQTDLAKARSAPGATP
;
A
#
# COMPACT_ATOMS: atom_id res chain seq x y z
N MET A 1 35.72 38.55 50.52
CA MET A 1 35.10 39.14 49.33
C MET A 1 35.08 38.14 48.17
N ALA A 2 36.22 37.58 47.73
CA ALA A 2 36.24 36.62 46.61
C ALA A 2 35.53 35.28 46.88
N ALA A 3 35.66 34.71 48.09
CA ALA A 3 35.03 33.42 48.42
C ALA A 3 33.48 33.45 48.42
N SER A 4 32.88 34.59 48.77
CA SER A 4 31.41 34.76 48.75
C SER A 4 30.87 34.96 47.33
N GLU A 5 31.66 35.57 46.44
CA GLU A 5 31.30 35.75 45.03
C GLU A 5 31.39 34.43 44.26
N ASP A 6 32.41 33.61 44.55
CA ASP A 6 32.56 32.26 43.97
C ASP A 6 31.44 31.30 44.40
N GLU A 7 30.99 31.37 45.65
CA GLU A 7 29.85 30.57 46.12
C GLU A 7 28.52 31.01 45.50
N LEU A 8 28.33 32.32 45.29
CA LEU A 8 27.16 32.86 44.57
C LEU A 8 27.16 32.43 43.09
N ALA A 9 28.32 32.49 42.42
CA ALA A 9 28.47 32.06 41.04
C ALA A 9 28.16 30.56 40.88
N LYS A 10 28.64 29.72 41.80
CA LYS A 10 28.34 28.27 41.79
C LYS A 10 26.85 27.99 41.96
N LYS A 11 26.15 28.71 42.84
CA LYS A 11 24.70 28.59 43.03
C LYS A 11 23.92 28.99 41.77
N GLN A 12 24.31 30.08 41.12
CA GLN A 12 23.68 30.52 39.86
C GLN A 12 23.88 29.48 38.73
N VAL A 13 25.07 28.89 38.63
CA VAL A 13 25.32 27.81 37.66
C VAL A 13 24.48 26.57 37.99
N GLN A 14 24.34 26.22 39.26
CA GLN A 14 23.54 25.07 39.68
C GLN A 14 22.04 25.26 39.37
N GLU A 15 21.50 26.45 39.61
CA GLU A 15 20.12 26.80 39.25
C GLU A 15 19.91 26.85 37.73
N ALA A 16 20.89 27.38 37.00
CA ALA A 16 20.87 27.35 35.54
C ALA A 16 20.89 25.90 35.00
N VAL A 17 21.75 25.04 35.53
CA VAL A 17 21.81 23.63 35.13
C VAL A 17 20.48 22.92 35.44
N TRP A 18 19.88 23.20 36.60
CA TRP A 18 18.59 22.60 36.97
C TRP A 18 17.46 23.02 36.02
N THR A 19 17.37 24.31 35.71
CA THR A 19 16.36 24.84 34.79
C THR A 19 16.55 24.32 33.36
N TRP A 20 17.78 24.22 32.87
CA TRP A 20 18.08 23.65 31.55
C TRP A 20 17.81 22.15 31.47
N THR A 21 18.15 21.40 32.53
CA THR A 21 17.87 19.96 32.59
C THR A 21 16.36 19.70 32.55
N GLY A 22 15.57 20.45 33.31
CA GLY A 22 14.11 20.36 33.27
C GLY A 22 13.55 20.61 31.87
N ARG A 23 14.08 21.62 31.15
CA ARG A 23 13.67 21.91 29.77
C ARG A 23 14.01 20.78 28.79
N ILE A 24 15.18 20.17 28.93
CA ILE A 24 15.60 19.02 28.10
C ILE A 24 14.70 17.83 28.35
N VAL A 25 14.34 17.55 29.61
CA VAL A 25 13.42 16.44 29.95
C VAL A 25 12.04 16.68 29.35
N VAL A 26 11.50 17.90 29.43
CA VAL A 26 10.22 18.24 28.81
C VAL A 26 10.28 18.11 27.28
N LEU A 27 11.36 18.55 26.65
CA LEU A 27 11.57 18.37 25.21
C LEU A 27 11.63 16.89 24.85
N ALA A 28 12.42 16.09 25.56
CA ALA A 28 12.54 14.65 25.33
C ALA A 28 11.20 13.92 25.53
N ALA A 29 10.42 14.30 26.54
CA ALA A 29 9.09 13.74 26.77
C ALA A 29 8.12 14.10 25.65
N THR A 30 8.08 15.37 25.22
CA THR A 30 7.19 15.82 24.14
C THR A 30 7.58 15.17 22.80
N PHE A 31 8.87 15.09 22.52
CA PHE A 31 9.38 14.47 21.30
C PHE A 31 9.19 12.95 21.31
N GLY A 32 9.48 12.29 22.43
CA GLY A 32 9.28 10.85 22.62
C GLY A 32 7.80 10.46 22.54
N PHE A 33 6.91 11.26 23.14
CA PHE A 33 5.47 11.03 23.09
C PHE A 33 4.92 11.25 21.68
N GLY A 34 5.35 12.29 20.97
CA GLY A 34 4.97 12.52 19.58
C GLY A 34 5.48 11.42 18.64
N PHE A 35 6.75 11.03 18.78
CA PHE A 35 7.35 9.95 17.99
C PHE A 35 6.68 8.60 18.28
N PHE A 36 6.44 8.27 19.55
CA PHE A 36 5.77 7.04 19.95
C PHE A 36 4.31 7.02 19.49
N GLY A 37 3.59 8.15 19.60
CA GLY A 37 2.22 8.28 19.09
C GLY A 37 2.16 8.04 17.58
N GLY A 38 3.06 8.68 16.82
CA GLY A 38 3.16 8.47 15.37
C GLY A 38 3.53 7.03 14.99
N TRP A 39 4.53 6.45 15.67
CA TRP A 39 4.93 5.07 15.48
C TRP A 39 3.77 4.11 15.78
N TYR A 40 3.07 4.30 16.89
CA TYR A 40 1.97 3.43 17.30
C TYR A 40 0.81 3.47 16.30
N LEU A 41 0.45 4.67 15.83
CA LEU A 41 -0.60 4.87 14.83
C LEU A 41 -0.24 4.26 13.47
N TRP A 42 1.05 4.31 13.10
CA TRP A 42 1.56 3.73 11.85
C TRP A 42 1.76 2.21 11.92
N ALA A 43 2.26 1.69 13.05
CA ALA A 43 2.72 0.32 13.20
C ALA A 43 1.66 -0.65 13.76
N ARG A 44 0.73 -0.18 14.61
CA ARG A 44 -0.12 -1.08 15.43
C ARG A 44 -1.61 -1.07 15.06
N GLY A 45 -1.94 -0.65 13.84
CA GLY A 45 -3.32 -0.68 13.33
C GLY A 45 -3.58 -1.86 12.39
N PHE A 46 -4.82 -2.34 12.36
CA PHE A 46 -5.34 -3.22 11.27
C PHE A 46 -5.30 -2.54 9.87
N GLN A 47 -5.04 -1.22 9.87
CA GLN A 47 -4.78 -0.33 8.73
C GLN A 47 -3.34 0.24 8.72
N GLY A 48 -2.43 -0.31 9.52
CA GLY A 48 -1.03 0.11 9.49
C GLY A 48 -0.39 -0.18 8.12
N ALA A 49 0.68 0.54 7.79
CA ALA A 49 1.40 0.39 6.53
C ALA A 49 1.80 -1.07 6.18
N PRO A 50 2.29 -1.91 7.11
CA PRO A 50 2.62 -3.31 6.78
C PRO A 50 1.38 -4.13 6.41
N ALA A 51 0.26 -3.97 7.12
CA ALA A 51 -0.99 -4.66 6.83
C ALA A 51 -1.62 -4.21 5.49
N LEU A 52 -1.47 -2.92 5.14
CA LEU A 52 -1.88 -2.42 3.84
C LEU A 52 -1.03 -2.99 2.70
N ARG A 53 0.29 -3.13 2.89
CA ARG A 53 1.17 -3.72 1.88
C ARG A 53 0.79 -5.15 1.54
N GLU A 54 0.51 -5.97 2.55
CA GLU A 54 0.06 -7.34 2.33
C GLU A 54 -1.27 -7.39 1.55
N LYS A 55 -2.23 -6.53 1.91
CA LYS A 55 -3.51 -6.43 1.20
C LYS A 55 -3.34 -5.98 -0.25
N VAL A 56 -2.45 -5.02 -0.52
CA VAL A 56 -2.15 -4.57 -1.88
C VAL A 56 -1.57 -5.71 -2.70
N VAL A 57 -0.60 -6.45 -2.17
CA VAL A 57 -0.02 -7.62 -2.86
C VAL A 57 -1.08 -8.68 -3.14
N ALA A 58 -1.97 -8.96 -2.18
CA ALA A 58 -3.05 -9.91 -2.37
C ALA A 58 -4.06 -9.45 -3.43
N MET A 59 -4.41 -8.16 -3.44
CA MET A 59 -5.28 -7.58 -4.46
C MET A 59 -4.65 -7.60 -5.84
N ASP A 60 -3.36 -7.28 -5.96
CA ASP A 60 -2.63 -7.33 -7.24
C ASP A 60 -2.59 -8.75 -7.80
N ALA A 61 -2.39 -9.76 -6.94
CA ALA A 61 -2.44 -11.17 -7.34
C ALA A 61 -3.82 -11.57 -7.87
N GLN A 62 -4.90 -11.18 -7.17
CA GLN A 62 -6.28 -11.43 -7.64
C GLN A 62 -6.55 -10.74 -8.97
N LEU A 63 -6.07 -9.51 -9.15
CA LEU A 63 -6.27 -8.72 -10.36
C LEU A 63 -5.57 -9.37 -11.56
N LEU A 64 -4.38 -9.94 -11.35
CA LEU A 64 -3.66 -10.72 -12.35
C LEU A 64 -4.40 -12.02 -12.71
N GLU A 65 -4.96 -12.72 -11.72
CA GLU A 65 -5.78 -13.91 -11.95
C GLU A 65 -7.05 -13.57 -12.78
N PHE A 66 -7.75 -12.49 -12.45
CA PHE A 66 -8.90 -12.04 -13.22
C PHE A 66 -8.54 -11.63 -14.64
N LYS A 67 -7.38 -10.99 -14.84
CA LYS A 67 -6.87 -10.66 -16.18
C LYS A 67 -6.61 -11.93 -17.00
N ASN A 68 -5.96 -12.94 -16.42
CA ASN A 68 -5.73 -14.21 -17.10
C ASN A 68 -7.03 -14.91 -17.47
N LYS A 69 -8.00 -14.95 -16.55
CA LYS A 69 -9.34 -15.51 -16.82
C LYS A 69 -10.05 -14.77 -17.96
N ARG A 70 -9.94 -13.44 -18.03
CA ARG A 70 -10.51 -12.65 -19.13
C ARG A 70 -9.87 -13.00 -20.47
N VAL A 71 -8.54 -13.08 -20.52
CA VAL A 71 -7.81 -13.45 -21.74
C VAL A 71 -8.22 -14.84 -22.22
N ASP A 72 -8.38 -15.80 -21.30
CA ASP A 72 -8.82 -17.15 -21.66
C ASP A 72 -10.25 -17.16 -22.24
N VAL A 73 -11.20 -16.48 -21.59
CA VAL A 73 -12.58 -16.36 -22.08
C VAL A 73 -12.64 -15.67 -23.44
N GLU A 74 -11.88 -14.58 -23.62
CA GLU A 74 -11.79 -13.89 -24.91
C GLU A 74 -11.21 -14.81 -25.99
N GLY A 75 -10.17 -15.58 -25.67
CA GLY A 75 -9.61 -16.59 -26.58
C GLY A 75 -10.63 -17.65 -26.98
N GLN A 76 -11.39 -18.19 -26.03
CA GLN A 76 -12.47 -19.14 -26.31
C GLN A 76 -13.55 -18.52 -27.21
N LEU A 77 -13.92 -17.25 -26.96
CA LEU A 77 -14.91 -16.54 -27.76
C LEU A 77 -14.44 -16.36 -29.20
N VAL A 78 -13.17 -16.01 -29.42
CA VAL A 78 -12.57 -15.92 -30.75
C VAL A 78 -12.61 -17.27 -31.47
N VAL A 79 -12.26 -18.37 -30.80
CA VAL A 79 -12.31 -19.71 -31.39
C VAL A 79 -13.74 -20.11 -31.76
N VAL A 80 -14.71 -19.88 -30.87
CA VAL A 80 -16.13 -20.20 -31.13
C VAL A 80 -16.66 -19.37 -32.30
N ARG A 81 -16.33 -18.08 -32.35
CA ARG A 81 -16.73 -17.18 -33.44
C ARG A 81 -16.10 -17.62 -34.77
N GLY A 82 -14.82 -17.97 -34.77
CA GLY A 82 -14.14 -18.50 -35.96
C GLY A 82 -14.77 -19.81 -36.46
N ARG A 83 -15.13 -20.73 -35.56
CA ARG A 83 -15.86 -21.96 -35.92
C ARG A 83 -17.25 -21.68 -36.45
N LEU A 84 -17.95 -20.70 -35.89
CA LEU A 84 -19.27 -20.29 -36.35
C LEU A 84 -19.20 -19.68 -37.75
N ASP A 85 -18.24 -18.80 -38.01
CA ASP A 85 -18.01 -18.21 -39.34
C ASP A 85 -17.64 -19.28 -40.38
N GLN A 86 -16.85 -20.30 -40.00
CA GLN A 86 -16.56 -21.46 -40.85
C GLN A 86 -17.82 -22.25 -41.17
N CYS A 87 -18.62 -22.63 -40.16
CA CYS A 87 -19.89 -23.33 -40.36
C CYS A 87 -20.86 -22.54 -41.24
N GLN A 88 -20.95 -21.21 -41.06
CA GLN A 88 -21.77 -20.36 -41.91
C GLN A 88 -21.28 -20.32 -43.36
N THR A 89 -19.97 -20.24 -43.55
CA THR A 89 -19.35 -20.28 -44.88
C THR A 89 -19.59 -21.62 -45.56
N ASP A 90 -19.47 -22.72 -44.84
CA ASP A 90 -19.72 -24.07 -45.37
C ASP A 90 -21.21 -24.29 -45.68
N LEU A 91 -22.13 -23.78 -44.85
CA LEU A 91 -23.56 -23.75 -45.15
C LEU A 91 -23.87 -22.94 -46.41
N ALA A 92 -23.24 -21.77 -46.56
CA ALA A 92 -23.41 -20.91 -47.73
C ALA A 92 -22.89 -21.60 -49.00
N LYS A 93 -21.73 -22.27 -48.94
CA LYS A 93 -21.19 -23.09 -50.03
C LYS A 93 -22.07 -24.28 -50.37
N ALA A 94 -22.60 -24.99 -49.37
CA ALA A 94 -23.49 -26.11 -49.58
C ALA A 94 -24.82 -25.68 -50.22
N ARG A 95 -25.34 -24.50 -49.87
CA ARG A 95 -26.53 -23.90 -50.49
C ARG A 95 -26.30 -23.40 -51.93
N SER A 96 -25.10 -22.96 -52.26
CA SER A 96 -24.75 -22.51 -53.61
C SER A 96 -24.23 -23.63 -54.52
N ALA A 97 -24.00 -24.82 -53.99
CA ALA A 97 -23.61 -25.99 -54.77
C ALA A 97 -24.79 -26.46 -55.66
N PRO A 98 -24.58 -26.66 -56.97
CA PRO A 98 -25.63 -27.08 -57.89
C PRO A 98 -26.03 -28.53 -57.59
N GLY A 99 -27.19 -28.72 -56.94
CA GLY A 99 -27.74 -30.03 -56.59
C GLY A 99 -28.50 -30.10 -55.25
N ALA A 100 -28.45 -29.05 -54.42
CA ALA A 100 -29.20 -29.03 -53.15
C ALA A 100 -30.70 -28.75 -53.41
N THR A 101 -31.53 -29.79 -53.37
CA THR A 101 -32.99 -29.67 -53.25
C THR A 101 -33.38 -29.15 -51.85
N PRO A 102 -34.49 -28.39 -51.73
CA PRO A 102 -34.91 -27.74 -50.48
C PRO A 102 -35.23 -28.72 -49.35
#